data_AF-A0A968IZ67-F1
#
_entry.id   AF-A0A968IZ67-F1
#
_cell.length_a   1.000
_cell.length_b   1.000
_cell.length_c   1.000
_cell.angle_alpha   90.00
_cell.angle_beta   90.00
_cell.angle_gamma   90.00
#
_symmetry.space_group_name_H-M   'P 1'
#
loop_
_entity.id
_entity.type
_entity.pdbx_description
1 polymer ?
#
loop_
_entity_poly.entity_id
_entity_poly.type
_entity_poly.pdbx_seq_one_letter_code
_entity_poly.pdbx_strand_id
1 'polypeptide(L)' 'MNLWIWQHVPFEGPGAIADWATERGLMLRSGLAGRDPWPALATGDGLVVMGAP' A
#
# COMPACT_ATOMS: atom_id res chain seq x y z
N MET A 1 1.74 2.24 -13.37
CA MET A 1 2.58 2.65 -12.23
C MET A 1 2.04 1.97 -10.98
N ASN A 2 2.90 1.30 -10.21
CA ASN A 2 2.55 0.45 -9.07
C ASN A 2 2.81 1.18 -7.76
N LEU A 3 1.79 1.30 -6.92
CA LEU A 3 1.89 1.87 -5.58
C LEU A 3 1.68 0.76 -4.55
N TRP A 4 2.69 0.55 -3.69
CA TRP A 4 2.58 -0.38 -2.58
C TRP A 4 1.99 0.28 -1.35
N ILE A 5 1.04 -0.39 -0.71
CA ILE A 5 0.43 0.00 0.57
C ILE A 5 0.89 -1.00 1.62
N TRP A 6 1.61 -0.52 2.63
CA TRP A 6 2.04 -1.33 3.75
C TRP A 6 1.21 -1.00 4.98
N GLN A 7 0.37 -1.94 5.41
CA GLN A 7 -0.51 -1.77 6.56
C GLN A 7 0.10 -2.42 7.80
N HIS A 8 -0.05 -1.80 8.98
CA HIS A 8 0.34 -2.44 10.24
C HIS A 8 -0.78 -3.31 10.82
N VAL A 9 -2.03 -2.89 10.62
CA VAL A 9 -3.22 -3.58 11.11
C VAL A 9 -4.31 -3.65 10.03
N PRO A 10 -5.17 -4.69 9.99
CA PRO A 10 -6.15 -4.87 8.93
C PRO A 10 -7.19 -3.75 8.82
N PHE A 11 -7.53 -3.09 9.93
CA PHE A 11 -8.57 -2.06 9.98
C PHE A 11 -8.07 -0.65 9.63
N GLU A 12 -6.76 -0.43 9.54
CA GLU A 12 -6.18 0.82 9.03
C GLU A 12 -5.81 0.65 7.55
N GLY A 13 -6.85 0.60 6.72
CA GLY A 13 -6.74 0.52 5.27
C GLY A 13 -6.34 1.84 4.59
N PRO A 14 -6.03 1.80 3.28
CA PRO A 14 -5.57 2.98 2.54
C PRO A 14 -6.58 4.12 2.41
N GLY A 15 -7.89 3.88 2.59
CA GLY A 15 -8.93 4.91 2.55
C GLY A 15 -8.81 5.83 1.33
N ALA A 16 -8.79 7.14 1.57
CA ALA A 16 -8.68 8.17 0.52
C ALA A 16 -7.43 8.03 -0.38
N ILE A 17 -6.37 7.37 0.10
CA ILE A 17 -5.17 7.11 -0.72
C ILE A 17 -5.50 6.10 -1.83
N ALA A 18 -6.34 5.10 -1.56
CA ALA A 18 -6.76 4.14 -2.57
C ALA A 18 -7.66 4.79 -3.64
N ASP A 19 -8.57 5.67 -3.21
CA ASP A 19 -9.43 6.44 -4.12
C ASP A 19 -8.56 7.31 -5.06
N TRP A 20 -7.66 8.11 -4.47
CA TRP A 20 -6.72 8.96 -5.20
C TRP A 20 -5.86 8.20 -6.21
N ALA A 21 -5.37 7.02 -5.84
CA ALA A 21 -4.55 6.17 -6.68
C ALA A 21 -5.34 5.59 -7.85
N THR A 22 -6.58 5.14 -7.58
CA THR A 22 -7.49 4.60 -8.59
C THR A 22 -7.87 5.65 -9.62
N GLU A 23 -8.21 6.86 -9.18
CA GLU A 23 -8.53 8.01 -10.06
C GLU A 23 -7.38 8.36 -11.01
N ARG A 24 -6.14 8.07 -10.62
CA ARG A 24 -4.92 8.33 -11.42
C ARG A 24 -4.48 7.13 -12.26
N GLY A 25 -5.21 6.02 -12.22
CA GLY A 25 -4.86 4.79 -12.94
C GLY A 25 -3.62 4.09 -12.39
N LEU A 26 -3.30 4.29 -11.10
CA LEU A 26 -2.25 3.55 -10.42
C LEU A 26 -2.75 2.15 -10.05
N MET A 27 -1.87 1.15 -10.16
CA MET A 27 -2.15 -0.20 -9.68
C MET A 27 -1.73 -0.32 -8.22
N LEU A 28 -2.70 -0.61 -7.35
CA LEU A 28 -2.44 -0.81 -5.93
C LEU A 28 -2.02 -2.25 -5.63
N ARG A 29 -1.03 -2.40 -4.77
CA ARG A 29 -0.66 -3.67 -4.14
C ARG A 29 -0.57 -3.45 -2.64
N SER A 30 -1.09 -4.37 -1.84
CA SER A 30 -1.05 -4.25 -0.38
C SER A 30 -0.29 -5.39 0.27
N GLY A 31 0.29 -5.11 1.43
CA GLY A 31 0.88 -6.10 2.33
C GLY A 31 0.64 -5.71 3.78
N LEU A 32 0.55 -6.71 4.65
CA LEU A 32 0.36 -6.54 6.09
C LEU A 32 1.67 -6.83 6.84
N ALA A 33 2.09 -5.88 7.67
CA ALA A 33 3.28 -5.99 8.50
C ALA A 33 3.22 -7.22 9.41
N GLY A 34 4.33 -7.96 9.49
CA GLY A 34 4.44 -9.18 10.29
C GLY A 34 3.76 -10.41 9.70
N ARG A 35 3.08 -10.28 8.56
CA ARG A 35 2.45 -11.40 7.85
C ARG A 35 3.01 -11.60 6.45
N ASP A 36 3.08 -10.53 5.68
CA ASP A 36 3.46 -10.59 4.27
C ASP A 36 4.95 -10.24 4.12
N PRO A 37 5.61 -10.75 3.06
CA PRO A 37 6.97 -10.33 2.74
C PRO A 37 6.98 -8.87 2.24
N TRP A 38 8.09 -8.17 2.49
CA TRP A 38 8.30 -6.84 1.92
C TRP A 38 8.29 -6.89 0.39
N PRO A 39 7.71 -5.89 -0.28
CA PRO A 39 7.79 -5.78 -1.72
C PRO A 39 9.24 -5.63 -2.17
N ALA A 40 9.59 -6.31 -3.27
CA ALA A 40 10.88 -6.09 -3.90
C ALA A 40 10.95 -4.64 -4.40
N LEU A 41 12.01 -3.91 -4.03
CA LEU A 41 12.19 -2.48 -4.35
C LEU A 41 12.05 -2.17 -5.86
N ALA A 42 12.39 -3.13 -6.73
CA ALA A 42 12.26 -2.99 -8.18
C ALA A 42 10.82 -3.08 -8.72
N THR A 43 9.83 -3.43 -7.88
CA THR A 43 8.44 -3.69 -8.33
C THR A 43 7.46 -2.56 -8.02
N GLY A 44 7.88 -1.59 -7.22
CA GLY A 44 7.07 -0.45 -6.80
C GLY A 44 7.65 0.85 -7.32
N ASP A 45 6.79 1.70 -7.87
CA ASP A 45 7.13 3.08 -8.21
C ASP A 45 6.98 4.01 -6.98
N GLY A 46 6.28 3.53 -5.95
CA GLY A 46 6.14 4.18 -4.65
C GLY A 46 5.69 3.23 -3.56
N LEU A 47 5.88 3.65 -2.31
CA LEU A 47 5.47 2.95 -1.10
C LEU A 47 4.76 3.93 -0.16
N VAL A 48 3.57 3.57 0.31
CA VAL A 48 2.83 4.25 1.37
C VAL A 48 2.80 3.33 2.57
N VAL A 49 3.18 3.86 3.73
CA VAL A 49 3.10 3.16 5.01
C VAL A 49 1.91 3.73 5.77
N MET A 50 0.95 2.89 6.13
CA MET A 50 -0.22 3.30 6.89
C MET A 50 0.09 3.48 8.37
N GLY A 51 -0.84 4.08 9.10
CA GLY A 51 -0.74 4.20 10.56
C GLY A 51 -0.75 2.85 11.30
N ALA A 52 -0.72 2.98 12.62
CA ALA A 52 -0.94 1.93 13.59
C ALA A 52 -1.44 2.59 14.89
N PRO A 53 -2.10 1.84 15.80
CA PRO A 53 -2.42 2.31 17.14
C PRO A 53 -1.20 2.65 18.00
#